data_AF-A0A3B0J4Y8-F1
#
_entry.id   AF-A0A3B0J4Y8-F1
#
_cell.length_a   1.000
_cell.length_b   1.000
_cell.length_c   1.000
_cell.angle_alpha   90.00
_cell.angle_beta   90.00
_cell.angle_gamma   90.00
#
_symmetry.space_group_name_H-M   'P 1'
#
loop_
_entity.id
_entity.type
_entity.pdbx_description
1 polymer ?
#
loop_
_entity_poly.entity_id
_entity_poly.type
_entity_poly.pdbx_seq_one_letter_code
_entity_poly.pdbx_strand_id
1 'polypeptide(L)'
;MLTKSVIVEQLYNLGIGKNDVMLIRADLGNIGCIEGGASGFIDALLDTVGEDRTIISLAFTKGSSFIKKPKIENASEISKKSYAGALPNAML
;
A
#
# COMPACT_ATOMS: atom_id res chain seq x y z
N MET A 1 3.47 18.72 -6.76
CA MET A 1 4.11 17.40 -6.69
C MET A 1 4.48 17.16 -5.24
N LEU A 2 4.08 16.03 -4.66
CA LEU A 2 4.43 15.62 -3.31
C LEU A 2 5.76 14.89 -3.36
N THR A 3 6.76 15.42 -2.67
CA THR A 3 8.07 14.77 -2.50
C THR A 3 8.01 13.82 -1.31
N LYS A 4 8.97 12.90 -1.24
CA LYS A 4 9.12 11.97 -0.11
C LYS A 4 9.17 12.70 1.26
N SER A 5 9.95 13.78 1.34
CA SER A 5 10.11 14.56 2.58
C SER A 5 8.81 15.18 3.08
N VAL A 6 7.97 15.71 2.18
CA VAL A 6 6.67 16.30 2.52
C VAL A 6 5.72 15.23 3.07
N ILE A 7 5.70 14.05 2.45
CA ILE A 7 4.85 12.94 2.90
C ILE A 7 5.29 12.46 4.29
N VAL A 8 6.60 12.32 4.53
CA VAL A 8 7.15 11.94 5.84
C VAL A 8 6.74 12.94 6.92
N GLU A 9 6.89 14.25 6.66
CA GLU A 9 6.48 15.30 7.60
C GLU A 9 4.98 15.23 7.91
N GLN A 10 4.14 15.03 6.90
CA GLN A 10 2.70 14.90 7.09
C GLN A 10 2.32 13.67 7.91
N LEU A 11 3.00 12.54 7.73
CA LEU A 11 2.77 11.34 8.54
C LEU A 11 3.17 11.55 10.01
N TYR A 12 4.31 12.21 10.27
CA TYR A 12 4.67 12.64 11.63
C TYR A 12 3.64 13.58 12.25
N ASN A 13 3.10 14.52 11.48
CA ASN A 13 2.05 15.42 11.95
C ASN A 13 0.72 14.70 12.22
N LEU A 14 0.46 13.54 11.58
CA LEU A 14 -0.66 12.65 11.91
C LEU A 14 -0.40 11.79 13.16
N GLY A 15 0.79 11.86 13.74
CA GLY A 15 1.20 11.10 14.91
C GLY A 15 1.80 9.73 14.59
N ILE A 16 2.03 9.43 13.31
CA ILE A 16 2.76 8.22 12.89
C ILE A 16 4.24 8.51 13.03
N GLY A 17 5.00 7.59 13.59
CA GLY A 17 6.43 7.77 13.66
C GLY A 17 7.22 6.49 13.74
N LYS A 18 8.48 6.67 14.13
CA LYS A 18 9.39 5.56 14.36
C LYS A 18 8.80 4.62 15.40
N ASN A 19 8.92 3.32 15.12
CA ASN A 19 8.45 2.21 15.96
C ASN A 19 6.97 1.83 15.85
N ASP A 20 6.21 2.47 14.97
CA ASP A 20 4.83 2.04 14.70
C ASP A 20 4.80 0.79 13.81
N VAL A 21 3.79 -0.06 14.04
CA VAL A 21 3.35 -1.08 13.08
C VAL A 21 2.10 -0.55 12.41
N MET A 22 2.15 -0.39 11.08
CA MET A 22 1.11 0.29 10.33
C MET A 22 0.36 -0.67 9.41
N LEU A 23 -0.96 -0.74 9.57
CA LEU A 23 -1.87 -1.23 8.53
C LEU A 23 -2.40 -0.04 7.73
N ILE A 24 -2.12 0.01 6.43
CA ILE A 24 -2.48 1.13 5.57
C ILE A 24 -3.38 0.73 4.39
N ARG A 25 -4.33 1.63 4.09
CA ARG A 25 -5.06 1.68 2.82
C ARG A 25 -4.91 3.09 2.28
N ALA A 26 -4.57 3.22 1.00
CA ALA A 26 -4.37 4.52 0.39
C ALA A 26 -5.09 4.62 -0.96
N ASP A 27 -5.77 5.75 -1.15
CA ASP A 27 -6.22 6.18 -2.46
C ASP A 27 -5.18 7.15 -3.04
N LEU A 28 -4.19 6.60 -3.74
CA LEU A 28 -3.09 7.38 -4.30
C LEU A 28 -3.56 8.46 -5.29
N GLY A 29 -4.73 8.28 -5.92
CA GLY A 29 -5.30 9.29 -6.83
C GLY A 29 -5.76 10.54 -6.09
N ASN A 30 -6.30 10.38 -4.88
CA ASN A 30 -6.79 11.49 -4.04
C ASN A 30 -5.69 12.15 -3.20
N ILE A 31 -4.55 11.48 -2.98
CA ILE A 31 -3.39 12.07 -2.31
C ILE A 31 -2.74 13.16 -3.19
N GLY A 32 -2.77 12.97 -4.51
CA GLY A 32 -2.21 13.91 -5.49
C GLY A 32 -1.00 13.34 -6.24
N CYS A 33 -0.30 14.20 -6.98
CA CYS A 33 0.84 13.77 -7.80
C CYS A 33 2.10 13.58 -6.95
N ILE A 34 2.48 12.32 -6.71
CA ILE A 34 3.64 11.92 -5.90
C ILE A 34 4.85 11.70 -6.81
N GLU A 35 6.00 12.24 -6.42
CA GLU A 35 7.28 11.97 -7.07
C GLU A 35 7.61 10.47 -6.98
N GLY A 36 7.87 9.82 -8.11
CA GLY A 36 8.09 8.36 -8.15
C GLY A 36 6.81 7.53 -7.98
N GLY A 37 5.62 8.15 -7.95
CA GLY A 37 4.33 7.47 -7.89
C GLY A 37 4.16 6.60 -6.65
N ALA A 38 3.65 5.37 -6.83
CA ALA A 38 3.40 4.45 -5.73
C ALA A 38 4.69 4.02 -5.00
N SER A 39 5.81 3.85 -5.72
CA SER A 39 7.09 3.52 -5.11
C SER A 39 7.61 4.65 -4.23
N GLY A 40 7.55 5.90 -4.69
CA GLY A 40 7.92 7.05 -3.87
C GLY A 40 7.07 7.21 -2.61
N PHE A 41 5.79 6.79 -2.67
CA PHE A 41 4.94 6.73 -1.48
C PHE A 41 5.38 5.63 -0.50
N ILE A 42 5.74 4.44 -1.00
CA ILE A 42 6.27 3.34 -0.16
C ILE A 42 7.56 3.76 0.53
N ASP A 43 8.47 4.41 -0.20
CA ASP A 43 9.73 4.91 0.37
C ASP A 43 9.46 5.92 1.51
N ALA A 44 8.45 6.79 1.35
CA ALA A 44 8.05 7.72 2.40
C ALA A 44 7.51 7.00 3.65
N LEU A 45 6.72 5.93 3.47
CA LEU A 45 6.21 5.14 4.59
C LEU A 45 7.37 4.46 5.33
N LEU A 46 8.32 3.86 4.60
CA LEU A 46 9.51 3.21 5.18
C LEU A 46 10.39 4.20 5.95
N ASP A 47 10.63 5.39 5.39
CA ASP A 47 11.38 6.46 6.07
C ASP A 47 10.67 6.94 7.35
N THR A 48 9.34 6.88 7.38
CA THR A 48 8.54 7.33 8.54
C THR A 48 8.63 6.33 9.69
N VAL A 49 8.38 5.04 9.45
CA VAL A 49 8.33 4.01 10.51
C VAL A 49 9.70 3.42 10.86
N GLY A 50 10.66 3.48 9.92
CA GLY A 50 12.00 2.90 10.01
C GLY A 50 12.10 1.50 9.38
N GLU A 51 13.31 1.15 8.91
CA GLU A 51 13.58 -0.10 8.16
C GLU A 51 13.26 -1.39 8.95
N ASP A 52 13.38 -1.36 10.29
CA ASP A 52 13.15 -2.53 11.16
C ASP A 52 11.67 -2.72 11.56
N ARG A 53 10.74 -2.06 10.86
CA ARG A 53 9.32 -2.00 11.24
C ARG A 53 8.40 -2.45 10.12
N THR A 54 7.16 -2.73 10.49
CA THR A 54 6.21 -3.44 9.63
C THR A 54 5.16 -2.50 9.05
N ILE A 55 5.07 -2.49 7.72
CA ILE A 55 3.97 -1.89 6.97
C ILE A 55 3.15 -3.03 6.37
N ILE A 56 1.83 -2.97 6.54
CA ILE A 56 0.88 -3.98 6.10
C ILE A 56 -0.12 -3.29 5.17
N SER A 57 -0.45 -3.93 4.05
CA SER A 57 -1.52 -3.49 3.16
C SER A 57 -2.41 -4.67 2.77
N LEU A 58 -3.64 -4.36 2.36
CA LEU A 58 -4.63 -5.37 2.00
C LEU A 58 -4.53 -5.71 0.51
N ALA A 59 -3.81 -6.77 0.17
CA ALA A 59 -3.62 -7.22 -1.22
C ALA A 59 -4.75 -8.16 -1.71
N PHE A 60 -6.02 -7.79 -1.49
CA PHE A 60 -7.13 -8.66 -1.87
C PHE A 60 -7.26 -8.83 -3.39
N THR A 61 -7.33 -10.08 -3.84
CA THR A 61 -7.55 -10.45 -5.25
C THR A 61 -9.02 -10.78 -5.50
N LYS A 62 -9.49 -10.61 -6.75
CA LYS A 62 -10.85 -11.05 -7.12
C LYS A 62 -10.94 -12.56 -6.97
N GLY A 63 -11.84 -13.00 -6.10
CA GLY A 63 -12.17 -14.42 -5.90
C GLY A 63 -13.35 -14.87 -6.75
N SER A 64 -13.78 -16.11 -6.54
CA SER A 64 -15.00 -16.66 -7.12
C SER A 64 -16.25 -16.17 -6.38
N SER A 65 -17.31 -15.86 -7.13
CA SER A 65 -18.63 -15.58 -6.57
C SER A 65 -19.14 -16.75 -5.72
N PHE A 66 -19.83 -16.47 -4.61
CA PHE A 66 -20.46 -17.46 -3.73
C PHE A 66 -21.46 -18.40 -4.45
N ILE A 67 -21.90 -18.04 -5.65
CA ILE A 67 -22.85 -18.81 -6.47
C ILE A 67 -22.14 -19.83 -7.37
N LYS A 68 -20.84 -19.63 -7.67
CA LYS A 68 -20.08 -20.48 -8.60
C LYS A 68 -18.98 -21.23 -7.86
N LYS A 69 -18.73 -22.49 -8.24
CA LYS A 69 -17.58 -23.25 -7.72
C LYS A 69 -16.28 -22.47 -8.00
N PRO A 70 -15.36 -22.40 -7.02
CA PRO A 70 -14.05 -21.82 -7.25
C PRO A 70 -13.35 -22.57 -8.38
N LYS A 71 -12.66 -21.82 -9.24
CA LYS A 71 -11.79 -22.37 -10.27
C LYS A 71 -10.35 -22.16 -9.84
N ILE A 72 -9.43 -22.99 -10.33
CA ILE A 72 -7.99 -22.88 -10.01
C ILE A 72 -7.45 -21.49 -10.41
N GLU A 73 -7.89 -20.93 -11.55
CA GLU A 73 -7.56 -19.56 -11.99
C GLU A 73 -7.95 -18.46 -10.97
N ASN A 74 -8.88 -18.77 -10.05
CA ASN A 74 -9.30 -17.85 -8.99
C ASN A 74 -8.43 -17.93 -7.74
N ALA A 75 -7.46 -18.85 -7.67
CA ALA A 75 -6.48 -18.89 -6.59
C ALA A 75 -5.71 -17.56 -6.48
N SER A 76 -5.26 -17.27 -5.26
CA SER A 76 -4.42 -16.11 -4.98
C SER A 76 -2.96 -16.51 -5.18
N GLU A 77 -2.31 -15.87 -6.14
CA GLU A 77 -0.89 -16.03 -6.45
C GLU A 77 -0.22 -14.66 -6.31
N ILE A 78 1.08 -14.64 -5.99
CA ILE A 78 1.82 -13.38 -5.77
C ILE A 78 1.84 -12.48 -7.01
N SER A 79 1.81 -13.09 -8.21
CA SER A 79 1.74 -12.39 -9.50
C SER A 79 0.37 -11.77 -9.79
N LYS A 80 -0.66 -12.12 -9.01
CA LYS A 80 -2.04 -11.70 -9.28
C LYS A 80 -2.29 -10.32 -8.70
N LYS A 81 -2.68 -9.38 -9.57
CA LYS A 81 -2.99 -8.02 -9.16
C LYS A 81 -4.11 -7.98 -8.13
N SER A 82 -3.88 -7.21 -7.08
CA SER A 82 -4.88 -6.84 -6.09
C SER A 82 -5.90 -5.87 -6.69
N TYR A 83 -7.17 -6.01 -6.32
CA TYR A 83 -8.20 -5.00 -6.66
C TYR A 83 -8.20 -3.81 -5.69
N ALA A 84 -7.43 -3.88 -4.60
CA ALA A 84 -7.45 -2.90 -3.52
C ALA A 84 -6.61 -1.63 -3.79
N GLY A 85 -6.24 -1.39 -5.05
CA GLY A 85 -5.62 -0.14 -5.50
C GLY A 85 -4.12 -0.24 -5.77
N ALA A 86 -3.51 0.90 -6.11
CA ALA A 86 -2.14 0.97 -6.58
C ALA A 86 -1.10 0.67 -5.48
N LEU A 87 -1.37 1.02 -4.21
CA LEU A 87 -0.46 0.78 -3.10
C LEU A 87 -0.14 -0.72 -2.90
N PRO A 88 -1.12 -1.62 -2.63
CA PRO A 88 -0.80 -3.03 -2.43
C PRO A 88 -0.17 -3.67 -3.67
N ASN A 89 -0.51 -3.21 -4.88
CA ASN A 89 0.12 -3.72 -6.10
C ASN A 89 1.58 -3.28 -6.29
N ALA A 90 2.00 -2.16 -5.69
CA ALA A 90 3.39 -1.71 -5.70
C ALA A 90 4.24 -2.39 -4.61
N MET A 91 3.60 -3.11 -3.67
CA MET A 91 4.25 -3.88 -2.60
C MET A 91 4.41 -5.37 -2.93
N LEU A 92 3.82 -5.86 -4.04
CA LEU A 92 3.92 -7.23 -4.54
C LEU A 92 5.06 -7.34 -5.56
#